data_AF-A0A6G0WC00-F1
#
_entry.id   AF-A0A6G0WC00-F1
#
_cell.length_a   1.000
_cell.length_b   1.000
_cell.length_c   1.000
_cell.angle_alpha   90.00
_cell.angle_beta   90.00
_cell.angle_gamma   90.00
#
_symmetry.space_group_name_H-M   'P 1'
#
loop_
_entity.id
_entity.type
_entity.pdbx_description
1 polymer ?
#
loop_
_entity_poly.entity_id
_entity_poly.type
_entity_poly.pdbx_seq_one_letter_code
_entity_poly.pdbx_strand_id
1 'polypeptide(L)'
;MSNFVDTFLSQNVSERNGRADLFQCECVRYFGFPLDDTCIWIIPLAEPNEYSVFYGKVIWENFTWCWFKLIFRCLLTTYIAFVLYKRYYSHYKSLVVDLETIGVDSKFNQYEIIVGDPTCLILSDPFVTFIMLVDGWFGGAYIGMSIVRVSQFEDLWAFALGCFYTSRFVWVGFFAMKLLSVFVKRYQLEATFAPVDPGLMSLTATLYAGPIFSLVGQTKFMVPFHLLLTAFLPLELQNSSVDAAPGLKQTKLR
;
A
#
# COMPACT_ATOMS: atom_id res chain seq x y z
N MET A 1 -16.57 -6.27 12.11
CA MET A 1 -17.35 -6.66 10.90
C MET A 1 -17.63 -8.16 10.76
N SER A 2 -16.64 -9.06 10.93
CA SER A 2 -16.77 -10.50 10.57
C SER A 2 -18.00 -11.17 11.19
N ASN A 3 -18.18 -11.02 12.50
CA ASN A 3 -19.31 -11.64 13.22
C ASN A 3 -20.68 -11.20 12.67
N PHE A 4 -20.81 -9.96 12.18
CA PHE A 4 -22.05 -9.47 11.58
C PHE A 4 -22.37 -10.21 10.27
N VAL A 5 -21.37 -10.34 9.39
CA VAL A 5 -21.52 -11.05 8.11
C VAL A 5 -21.77 -12.54 8.34
N ASP A 6 -21.03 -13.17 9.26
CA ASP A 6 -21.21 -14.60 9.58
C ASP A 6 -22.59 -14.88 10.19
N THR A 7 -23.08 -13.98 11.05
CA THR A 7 -24.44 -14.07 11.61
C THR A 7 -25.49 -13.88 10.52
N PHE A 8 -25.28 -12.95 9.58
CA PHE A 8 -26.20 -12.73 8.46
C PHE A 8 -26.24 -13.96 7.52
N LEU A 9 -25.07 -14.51 7.17
CA LEU A 9 -24.96 -15.67 6.28
C LEU A 9 -25.45 -16.98 6.90
N SER A 10 -25.51 -17.10 8.22
CA SER A 10 -26.04 -18.29 8.91
C SER A 10 -27.56 -18.28 9.11
N GLN A 11 -28.21 -17.13 8.95
CA GLN A 11 -29.67 -16.98 9.12
C GLN A 11 -30.47 -17.49 7.91
N ASN A 12 -31.72 -17.88 8.12
CA ASN A 12 -32.63 -18.25 7.04
C ASN A 12 -33.11 -17.00 6.25
N VAL A 13 -33.50 -17.17 4.98
CA VAL A 13 -33.89 -16.05 4.09
C VAL A 13 -35.03 -15.21 4.69
N SER A 14 -36.03 -15.86 5.29
CA SER A 14 -37.15 -15.17 5.96
C SER A 14 -36.72 -14.33 7.16
N GLU A 15 -35.69 -14.78 7.89
CA GLU A 15 -35.13 -14.06 9.05
C GLU A 15 -34.25 -12.90 8.61
N ARG A 16 -33.51 -13.06 7.50
CA ARG A 16 -32.71 -11.96 6.91
C ARG A 16 -33.60 -10.82 6.45
N ASN A 17 -34.71 -11.12 5.79
CA ASN A 17 -35.66 -10.12 5.30
C ASN A 17 -36.46 -9.44 6.43
N GLY A 18 -36.62 -10.10 7.58
CA GLY A 18 -37.32 -9.55 8.74
C GLY A 18 -36.44 -8.72 9.69
N ARG A 19 -35.12 -8.62 9.43
CA ARG A 19 -34.18 -7.95 10.33
C ARG A 19 -34.11 -6.45 10.05
N ALA A 20 -34.33 -5.63 11.08
CA ALA A 20 -34.23 -4.17 11.00
C ALA A 20 -32.77 -3.67 10.93
N ASP A 21 -31.83 -4.40 11.53
CA ASP A 21 -30.41 -4.04 11.60
C ASP A 21 -29.61 -4.74 10.50
N LEU A 22 -29.75 -4.27 9.26
CA LEU A 22 -28.95 -4.71 8.11
C LEU A 22 -27.65 -3.91 7.96
N PHE A 23 -27.24 -3.16 8.97
CA PHE A 23 -26.04 -2.34 8.97
C PHE A 23 -25.18 -2.56 10.20
N GLN A 24 -23.87 -2.44 10.03
CA GLN A 24 -22.88 -2.49 11.10
C GLN A 24 -21.75 -1.50 10.80
N CYS A 25 -21.34 -0.73 11.80
CA CYS A 25 -20.20 0.15 11.72
C CYS A 25 -19.06 -0.31 12.64
N GLU A 26 -17.83 0.00 12.25
CA GLU A 26 -16.63 -0.19 13.05
C GLU A 26 -15.66 0.98 12.89
N CYS A 27 -14.98 1.32 13.98
CA CYS A 27 -13.94 2.34 14.00
C CYS A 27 -12.58 1.69 13.68
N VAL A 28 -11.94 2.15 12.61
CA VAL A 28 -10.58 1.74 12.24
C VAL A 28 -9.59 2.66 12.94
N ARG A 29 -8.65 2.04 13.63
CA ARG A 29 -7.60 2.71 14.38
C ARG A 29 -6.24 2.47 13.74
N TYR A 30 -5.33 3.39 14.03
CA TYR A 30 -3.93 3.32 13.64
C TYR A 30 -3.05 3.74 14.81
N PHE A 31 -2.23 2.81 15.32
CA PHE A 31 -1.52 3.02 16.59
C PHE A 31 -2.46 3.46 17.73
N GLY A 32 -3.71 2.99 17.66
CA GLY A 32 -4.79 3.33 18.58
C GLY A 32 -5.42 4.73 18.45
N PHE A 33 -5.02 5.55 17.48
CA PHE A 33 -5.75 6.78 17.10
C PHE A 33 -6.87 6.44 16.11
N PRO A 34 -8.08 7.05 16.22
CA PRO A 34 -9.14 6.85 15.24
C PRO A 34 -8.71 7.42 13.88
N LEU A 35 -8.75 6.61 12.84
CA LEU A 35 -8.33 6.97 11.49
C LEU A 35 -9.54 7.21 10.60
N ASP A 36 -10.49 6.27 10.62
CA ASP A 36 -11.71 6.30 9.83
C ASP A 36 -12.79 5.44 10.50
N ASP A 37 -14.05 5.75 10.24
CA ASP A 37 -15.16 4.86 10.55
C ASP A 37 -15.66 4.23 9.25
N THR A 38 -15.89 2.92 9.29
CA THR A 38 -16.39 2.16 8.15
C THR A 38 -17.71 1.52 8.53
N CYS A 39 -18.66 1.55 7.60
CA CYS A 39 -19.98 0.96 7.78
C CYS A 39 -20.31 0.10 6.57
N ILE A 40 -20.86 -1.07 6.82
CA ILE A 40 -21.47 -1.90 5.78
C ILE A 40 -22.96 -1.97 6.04
N TRP A 41 -23.75 -1.89 4.98
CA TRP A 41 -25.16 -2.23 5.03
C TRP A 41 -25.57 -3.10 3.84
N ILE A 42 -26.55 -3.97 4.07
CA ILE A 42 -26.99 -4.97 3.12
C ILE A 42 -28.44 -4.68 2.77
N ILE A 43 -28.77 -4.59 1.49
CA ILE A 43 -30.14 -4.36 1.03
C ILE A 43 -30.55 -5.55 0.15
N PRO A 44 -31.68 -6.21 0.44
CA PRO A 44 -32.20 -7.26 -0.44
C PRO A 44 -32.68 -6.67 -1.77
N LEU A 45 -32.39 -7.33 -2.89
CA LEU A 45 -32.98 -6.98 -4.19
C LEU A 45 -34.33 -7.69 -4.38
N ALA A 46 -35.00 -7.33 -5.48
CA ALA A 46 -36.28 -7.95 -5.87
C ALA A 46 -36.14 -9.46 -6.16
N GLU A 47 -34.96 -9.92 -6.56
CA GLU A 47 -34.69 -11.34 -6.79
C GLU A 47 -34.38 -12.08 -5.48
N PRO A 48 -34.96 -13.28 -5.27
CA PRO A 48 -34.68 -14.07 -4.08
C PRO A 48 -33.20 -14.48 -4.04
N ASN A 49 -32.56 -14.22 -2.89
CA ASN A 49 -31.13 -14.45 -2.61
C ASN A 49 -30.13 -13.48 -3.24
N GLU A 50 -30.59 -12.42 -3.89
CA GLU A 50 -29.70 -11.36 -4.37
C GLU A 50 -29.67 -10.19 -3.37
N TYR A 51 -28.47 -9.74 -3.02
CA TYR A 51 -28.26 -8.68 -2.03
C TYR A 51 -27.22 -7.67 -2.53
N SER A 52 -27.51 -6.38 -2.40
CA SER A 52 -26.55 -5.31 -2.60
C SER A 52 -25.87 -5.00 -1.27
N VAL A 53 -24.55 -5.13 -1.25
CA VAL A 53 -23.74 -4.76 -0.10
C VAL A 53 -23.10 -3.41 -0.38
N PHE A 54 -23.42 -2.43 0.46
CA PHE A 54 -22.85 -1.11 0.39
C PHE A 54 -21.77 -0.95 1.44
N TYR A 55 -20.72 -0.21 1.07
CA TYR A 55 -19.62 0.13 1.94
C TYR A 55 -19.48 1.65 2.01
N GLY A 56 -19.65 2.20 3.21
CA GLY A 56 -19.46 3.62 3.50
C GLY A 56 -18.22 3.81 4.38
N LYS A 57 -17.50 4.90 4.13
CA LYS A 57 -16.32 5.26 4.91
C LYS A 57 -16.26 6.75 5.19
N VAL A 58 -16.03 7.10 6.44
CA VAL A 58 -15.80 8.47 6.90
C VAL A 58 -14.36 8.58 7.36
N ILE A 59 -13.57 9.43 6.72
CA ILE A 59 -12.14 9.61 7.01
C ILE A 59 -11.98 10.74 8.03
N TRP A 60 -11.36 10.46 9.17
CA TRP A 60 -11.13 11.42 10.25
C TRP A 60 -9.82 12.22 10.08
N GLU A 61 -9.60 12.76 8.87
CA GLU A 61 -8.40 13.56 8.59
C GLU A 61 -8.61 15.04 8.91
N ASN A 62 -7.83 15.55 9.87
CA ASN A 62 -7.80 16.97 10.19
C ASN A 62 -7.09 17.78 9.10
N PHE A 63 -7.52 19.03 8.90
CA PHE A 63 -6.91 19.95 7.94
C PHE A 63 -5.39 20.09 8.13
N THR A 64 -4.93 20.19 9.37
CA THR A 64 -3.50 20.24 9.73
C THR A 64 -2.74 19.01 9.25
N TRP A 65 -3.34 17.82 9.36
CA TRP A 65 -2.73 16.57 8.90
C TRP A 65 -2.62 16.52 7.38
N CYS A 66 -3.64 17.02 6.67
CA CYS A 66 -3.61 17.12 5.21
C CYS A 66 -2.47 18.04 4.72
N TRP A 67 -2.30 19.22 5.34
CA TRP A 67 -1.19 20.12 5.02
C TRP A 67 0.16 19.51 5.35
N PHE A 68 0.29 18.84 6.50
CA PHE A 68 1.50 18.15 6.86
C PHE A 68 1.89 17.10 5.80
N LYS A 69 0.95 16.25 5.38
CA LYS A 69 1.19 15.27 4.30
C LYS A 69 1.58 15.93 2.98
N LEU A 70 0.94 17.04 2.63
CA LEU A 70 1.25 17.77 1.41
C LEU A 70 2.69 18.33 1.45
N ILE A 71 3.04 19.05 2.52
CA ILE A 71 4.39 19.60 2.70
C ILE A 71 5.43 18.48 2.70
N PHE A 72 5.16 17.40 3.43
CA PHE A 72 6.02 16.22 3.47
C PHE A 72 6.27 15.64 2.07
N ARG A 73 5.22 15.50 1.25
CA ARG A 73 5.34 15.02 -0.13
C ARG A 73 6.09 16.00 -1.02
N CYS A 74 5.87 17.31 -0.90
CA CYS A 74 6.64 18.31 -1.63
C CYS A 74 8.14 18.24 -1.28
N LEU A 75 8.47 18.12 0.00
CA LEU A 75 9.85 17.96 0.46
C LEU A 75 10.46 16.66 -0.05
N LEU A 76 9.72 15.54 0.00
CA LEU A 76 10.17 14.25 -0.50
C LEU A 76 10.42 14.28 -2.01
N THR A 77 9.50 14.83 -2.80
CA THR A 77 9.66 14.99 -4.25
C THR A 77 10.88 15.85 -4.57
N THR A 78 11.05 16.96 -3.86
CA THR A 78 12.23 17.84 -4.03
C THR A 78 13.51 17.11 -3.67
N TYR A 79 13.51 16.33 -2.59
CA TYR A 79 14.65 15.52 -2.17
C TYR A 79 15.03 14.46 -3.21
N ILE A 80 14.04 13.72 -3.73
CA ILE A 80 14.26 12.71 -4.78
C ILE A 80 14.82 13.37 -6.04
N ALA A 81 14.24 14.50 -6.47
CA ALA A 81 14.73 15.27 -7.61
C ALA A 81 16.18 15.76 -7.40
N PHE A 82 16.51 16.22 -6.20
CA PHE A 82 17.87 16.61 -5.83
C PHE A 82 18.86 15.44 -5.87
N VAL A 83 18.49 14.28 -5.32
CA VAL A 83 19.31 13.07 -5.36
C VAL A 83 19.53 12.61 -6.80
N LEU A 84 18.48 12.59 -7.61
CA LEU A 84 18.56 12.30 -9.05
C LEU A 84 19.51 13.25 -9.77
N TYR A 85 19.37 14.55 -9.53
CA TYR A 85 20.22 15.55 -10.16
C TYR A 85 21.69 15.32 -9.79
N LYS A 86 21.99 15.16 -8.49
CA LYS A 86 23.36 15.04 -8.00
C LYS A 86 24.02 13.73 -8.41
N ARG A 87 23.31 12.59 -8.32
CA ARG A 87 23.88 11.24 -8.51
C ARG A 87 23.74 10.69 -9.93
N TYR A 88 22.90 11.28 -10.77
CA TYR A 88 22.68 10.79 -12.13
C TYR A 88 22.97 11.89 -13.16
N TYR A 89 22.19 12.96 -13.16
CA TYR A 89 22.28 13.98 -14.21
C TYR A 89 23.58 14.81 -14.17
N SER A 90 24.17 15.01 -12.99
CA SER A 90 25.45 15.72 -12.89
C SER A 90 26.58 14.97 -13.57
N HIS A 91 26.63 13.64 -13.43
CA HIS A 91 27.66 12.81 -14.06
C HIS A 91 27.47 12.72 -15.58
N TYR A 92 26.21 12.69 -16.03
CA TYR A 92 25.91 12.80 -17.46
C TYR A 92 26.46 14.10 -18.06
N LYS A 93 26.26 15.24 -17.39
CA LYS A 93 26.81 16.52 -17.85
C LYS A 93 28.34 16.49 -17.94
N SER A 94 29.02 15.96 -16.94
CA SER A 94 30.49 15.82 -16.97
C SER A 94 30.94 14.93 -18.13
N LEU A 95 30.27 13.79 -18.36
CA LEU A 95 30.59 12.87 -19.44
C LEU A 95 30.45 13.53 -20.82
N VAL A 96 29.40 14.33 -21.04
CA VAL A 96 29.20 15.06 -22.29
C VAL A 96 30.32 16.07 -22.52
N VAL A 97 30.69 16.85 -21.50
CA VAL A 97 31.78 17.84 -21.61
C VAL A 97 33.12 17.16 -21.88
N ASP A 98 33.41 16.04 -21.22
CA ASP A 98 34.66 15.30 -21.43
C ASP A 98 34.72 14.70 -22.85
N LEU A 99 33.62 14.19 -23.38
CA LEU A 99 33.52 13.68 -24.75
C LEU A 99 33.64 14.78 -25.82
N GLU A 100 33.11 15.97 -25.55
CA GLU A 100 33.24 17.14 -26.44
C GLU A 100 34.66 17.72 -26.44
N THR A 101 35.34 17.70 -25.29
CA THR A 101 36.66 18.34 -25.13
C THR A 101 37.83 17.43 -25.47
N ILE A 102 37.78 16.16 -25.06
CA ILE A 102 38.87 15.19 -25.24
C ILE A 102 38.65 14.38 -26.54
N GLY A 103 37.39 14.18 -26.94
CA GLY A 103 37.03 13.30 -28.05
C GLY A 103 37.18 11.83 -27.69
N VAL A 104 36.64 10.96 -28.55
CA VAL A 104 36.91 9.52 -28.53
C VAL A 104 38.12 9.25 -29.44
N ASP A 105 38.84 8.14 -29.21
CA ASP A 105 39.99 7.72 -30.03
C ASP A 105 39.75 7.99 -31.53
N SER A 106 40.77 8.54 -32.20
CA SER A 106 40.84 8.96 -33.61
C SER A 106 40.28 8.00 -34.65
N LYS A 107 40.02 6.74 -34.27
CA LYS A 107 39.41 5.69 -35.10
C LYS A 107 37.88 5.72 -35.13
N PHE A 108 37.24 6.41 -34.19
CA PHE A 108 35.78 6.47 -34.05
C PHE A 108 35.29 7.89 -34.31
N ASN A 109 34.55 8.09 -35.41
CA ASN A 109 34.00 9.40 -35.80
C ASN A 109 32.60 9.70 -35.23
N GLN A 110 31.95 8.72 -34.58
CA GLN A 110 30.61 8.85 -34.04
C GLN A 110 30.50 8.12 -32.70
N TYR A 111 29.87 8.77 -31.74
CA TYR A 111 29.50 8.18 -30.45
C TYR A 111 28.03 8.49 -30.16
N GLU A 112 27.34 7.51 -29.57
CA GLU A 112 25.96 7.64 -29.12
C GLU A 112 25.94 7.49 -27.60
N ILE A 113 25.35 8.45 -26.90
CA ILE A 113 25.22 8.39 -25.45
C ILE A 113 23.82 7.91 -25.12
N ILE A 114 23.72 6.66 -24.64
CA ILE A 114 22.45 6.06 -24.25
C ILE A 114 22.17 6.44 -22.79
N VAL A 115 21.14 7.26 -22.58
CA VAL A 115 20.68 7.66 -21.24
C VAL A 115 19.64 6.66 -20.76
N GLY A 116 20.01 5.87 -19.76
CA GLY A 116 19.11 4.90 -19.13
C GLY A 116 18.09 5.50 -18.16
N ASP A 117 17.22 4.64 -17.66
CA ASP A 117 16.33 4.90 -16.53
C ASP A 117 17.17 5.09 -15.23
N PRO A 118 16.96 6.17 -14.45
CA PRO A 118 17.62 6.34 -13.15
C PRO A 118 16.81 5.77 -11.98
N THR A 119 15.67 5.14 -12.22
CA THR A 119 14.73 4.64 -11.22
C THR A 119 15.43 3.63 -10.30
N CYS A 120 16.21 2.71 -10.86
CA CYS A 120 16.98 1.72 -10.08
C CYS A 120 17.94 2.34 -9.05
N LEU A 121 18.45 3.55 -9.32
CA LEU A 121 19.33 4.29 -8.41
C LEU A 121 18.56 4.89 -7.23
N ILE A 122 17.35 5.41 -7.48
CA ILE A 122 16.47 5.91 -6.42
C ILE A 122 15.95 4.76 -5.55
N LEU A 123 15.45 3.70 -6.20
CA LEU A 123 14.96 2.50 -5.55
C LEU A 123 16.05 1.81 -4.71
N SER A 124 17.31 2.06 -5.05
CA SER A 124 18.44 1.52 -4.31
C SER A 124 18.81 2.26 -3.04
N ASP A 125 18.30 3.48 -2.85
CA ASP A 125 18.63 4.31 -1.70
C ASP A 125 17.79 3.88 -0.45
N PRO A 126 18.44 3.44 0.65
CA PRO A 126 17.72 2.94 1.82
C PRO A 126 16.92 4.02 2.54
N PHE A 127 17.36 5.28 2.43
CA PHE A 127 16.67 6.40 3.05
C PHE A 127 15.42 6.78 2.24
N VAL A 128 15.51 6.82 0.91
CA VAL A 128 14.34 7.07 0.05
C VAL A 128 13.28 5.98 0.21
N THR A 129 13.68 4.71 0.17
CA THR A 129 12.76 3.57 0.32
C THR A 129 12.08 3.58 1.70
N PHE A 130 12.82 3.87 2.77
CA PHE A 130 12.24 4.01 4.10
C PHE A 130 11.25 5.18 4.19
N ILE A 131 11.57 6.35 3.64
CA ILE A 131 10.65 7.50 3.68
C ILE A 131 9.38 7.23 2.85
N MET A 132 9.49 6.53 1.72
CA MET A 132 8.33 6.11 0.92
C MET A 132 7.41 5.15 1.69
N LEU A 133 7.97 4.28 2.54
CA LEU A 133 7.16 3.46 3.45
C LEU A 133 6.37 4.31 4.45
N VAL A 134 7.02 5.32 5.01
CA VAL A 134 6.38 6.27 5.93
C VAL A 134 5.26 7.06 5.20
N ASP A 135 5.47 7.50 3.95
CA ASP A 135 4.40 8.13 3.15
C ASP A 135 3.21 7.19 2.94
N GLY A 136 3.48 5.91 2.66
CA GLY A 136 2.46 4.88 2.53
C GLY A 136 1.62 4.76 3.80
N TRP A 137 2.29 4.78 4.96
CA TRP A 137 1.66 4.72 6.29
C TRP A 137 0.76 5.94 6.54
N PHE A 138 1.20 7.14 6.19
CA PHE A 138 0.39 8.35 6.27
C PHE A 138 -0.86 8.32 5.36
N GLY A 139 -0.84 7.47 4.33
CA GLY A 139 -1.97 7.20 3.43
C GLY A 139 -2.88 6.05 3.86
N GLY A 140 -2.78 5.54 5.09
CA GLY A 140 -3.50 4.35 5.57
C GLY A 140 -5.01 4.34 5.30
N ALA A 141 -5.70 5.47 5.52
CA ALA A 141 -7.14 5.57 5.30
C ALA A 141 -7.53 5.28 3.83
N TYR A 142 -6.69 5.75 2.90
CA TYR A 142 -6.88 5.56 1.46
C TYR A 142 -6.46 4.15 1.02
N ILE A 143 -5.51 3.51 1.72
CA ILE A 143 -5.18 2.09 1.50
C ILE A 143 -6.44 1.24 1.73
N GLY A 144 -7.15 1.44 2.85
CA GLY A 144 -8.40 0.72 3.12
C GLY A 144 -9.44 0.90 2.01
N MET A 145 -9.61 2.12 1.48
CA MET A 145 -10.52 2.35 0.35
C MET A 145 -10.07 1.64 -0.93
N SER A 146 -8.77 1.64 -1.21
CA SER A 146 -8.24 0.97 -2.40
C SER A 146 -8.46 -0.54 -2.36
N ILE A 147 -8.36 -1.16 -1.17
CA ILE A 147 -8.61 -2.59 -0.99
C ILE A 147 -10.08 -2.92 -1.27
N VAL A 148 -11.02 -2.06 -0.83
CA VAL A 148 -12.45 -2.26 -1.13
C VAL A 148 -12.74 -2.11 -2.62
N ARG A 149 -12.11 -1.13 -3.29
CA ARG A 149 -12.27 -0.93 -4.75
C ARG A 149 -11.77 -2.11 -5.57
N VAL A 150 -10.73 -2.79 -5.12
CA VAL A 150 -10.22 -4.02 -5.76
C VAL A 150 -11.25 -5.16 -5.76
N SER A 151 -12.22 -5.15 -4.84
CA SER A 151 -13.31 -6.14 -4.81
C SER A 151 -14.48 -5.82 -5.74
N GLN A 152 -14.47 -4.65 -6.41
CA GLN A 152 -15.54 -4.22 -7.31
C GLN A 152 -15.28 -4.68 -8.75
N PHE A 153 -15.56 -5.95 -9.05
CA PHE A 153 -15.30 -6.52 -10.39
C PHE A 153 -16.19 -5.98 -11.51
N GLU A 154 -17.36 -5.45 -11.18
CA GLU A 154 -18.30 -4.88 -12.16
C GLU A 154 -17.84 -3.50 -12.66
N ASP A 155 -17.14 -2.74 -11.81
CA ASP A 155 -16.54 -1.44 -12.16
C ASP A 155 -15.04 -1.60 -12.38
N LEU A 156 -14.67 -1.91 -13.63
CA LEU A 156 -13.27 -2.07 -14.04
C LEU A 156 -12.41 -0.84 -13.76
N TRP A 157 -13.00 0.36 -13.72
CA TRP A 157 -12.27 1.59 -13.41
C TRP A 157 -11.95 1.69 -11.92
N ALA A 158 -12.92 1.41 -11.06
CA ALA A 158 -12.69 1.31 -9.62
C ALA A 158 -11.65 0.24 -9.30
N PHE A 159 -11.77 -0.94 -9.92
CA PHE A 159 -10.80 -2.03 -9.82
C PHE A 159 -9.39 -1.57 -10.20
N ALA A 160 -9.21 -0.97 -11.39
CA ALA A 160 -7.92 -0.50 -11.87
C ALA A 160 -7.30 0.56 -10.95
N LEU A 161 -8.09 1.52 -10.46
CA LEU A 161 -7.65 2.52 -9.48
C LEU A 161 -7.23 1.87 -8.15
N GLY A 162 -7.95 0.84 -7.70
CA GLY A 162 -7.61 0.05 -6.54
C GLY A 162 -6.25 -0.66 -6.69
N CYS A 163 -6.03 -1.33 -7.82
CA CYS A 163 -4.75 -1.96 -8.17
C CYS A 163 -3.60 -0.95 -8.22
N PHE A 164 -3.82 0.19 -8.88
CA PHE A 164 -2.80 1.23 -8.99
C PHE A 164 -2.43 1.82 -7.62
N TYR A 165 -3.40 2.05 -6.74
CA TYR A 165 -3.12 2.58 -5.40
C TYR A 165 -2.44 1.53 -4.50
N THR A 166 -2.85 0.27 -4.57
CA THR A 166 -2.23 -0.83 -3.82
C THR A 166 -0.81 -1.15 -4.30
N SER A 167 -0.42 -0.77 -5.52
CA SER A 167 0.97 -0.88 -6.00
C SER A 167 2.00 -0.20 -5.06
N ARG A 168 1.58 0.77 -4.24
CA ARG A 168 2.43 1.41 -3.22
C ARG A 168 3.04 0.42 -2.21
N PHE A 169 2.48 -0.77 -2.05
CA PHE A 169 3.11 -1.82 -1.24
C PHE A 169 4.43 -2.34 -1.82
N VAL A 170 4.76 -2.01 -3.08
CA VAL A 170 6.07 -2.32 -3.68
C VAL A 170 7.25 -1.78 -2.83
N TRP A 171 7.06 -0.64 -2.16
CA TRP A 171 8.07 -0.05 -1.29
C TRP A 171 8.45 -0.96 -0.11
N VAL A 172 7.50 -1.78 0.38
CA VAL A 172 7.78 -2.80 1.41
C VAL A 172 8.74 -3.83 0.86
N GLY A 173 8.51 -4.27 -0.37
CA GLY A 173 9.41 -5.21 -1.03
C GLY A 173 10.79 -4.60 -1.31
N PHE A 174 10.88 -3.36 -1.81
CA PHE A 174 12.16 -2.70 -2.03
C PHE A 174 12.97 -2.57 -0.74
N PHE A 175 12.33 -2.16 0.34
CA PHE A 175 12.97 -2.07 1.65
C PHE A 175 13.40 -3.45 2.17
N ALA A 176 12.54 -4.46 2.07
CA ALA A 176 12.86 -5.83 2.45
C ALA A 176 14.05 -6.39 1.66
N MET A 177 14.12 -6.13 0.36
CA MET A 177 15.26 -6.51 -0.48
C MET A 177 16.57 -5.85 -0.03
N LYS A 178 16.52 -4.61 0.45
CA LYS A 178 17.70 -3.95 1.00
C LYS A 178 18.15 -4.56 2.31
N LEU A 179 17.21 -4.82 3.23
CA LEU A 179 17.52 -5.54 4.46
C LEU A 179 18.13 -6.91 4.14
N LEU A 180 17.51 -7.66 3.23
CA LEU A 180 18.01 -8.95 2.78
C LEU A 180 19.41 -8.84 2.16
N SER A 181 19.67 -7.81 1.33
CA SER A 181 21.00 -7.57 0.75
C SER A 181 22.06 -7.33 1.81
N VAL A 182 21.75 -6.60 2.89
CA VAL A 182 22.65 -6.41 4.03
C VAL A 182 22.92 -7.75 4.74
N PHE A 183 21.88 -8.54 4.97
CA PHE A 183 22.01 -9.87 5.57
C PHE A 183 22.85 -10.82 4.71
N VAL A 184 22.55 -10.92 3.41
CA VAL A 184 23.26 -11.78 2.46
C VAL A 184 24.75 -11.42 2.42
N LYS A 185 25.09 -10.13 2.38
CA LYS A 185 26.48 -9.67 2.43
C LYS A 185 27.16 -10.01 3.75
N ARG A 186 26.45 -9.83 4.87
CA ARG A 186 26.99 -10.13 6.21
C ARG A 186 27.29 -11.61 6.40
N TYR A 187 26.51 -12.49 5.78
CA TYR A 187 26.66 -13.95 5.87
C TYR A 187 27.32 -14.59 4.64
N GLN A 188 27.80 -13.78 3.68
CA GLN A 188 28.46 -14.25 2.44
C GLN A 188 27.63 -15.22 1.60
N LEU A 189 26.30 -15.06 1.60
CA LEU A 189 25.37 -15.94 0.87
C LEU A 189 25.13 -15.50 -0.59
N GLU A 190 26.02 -14.69 -1.16
CA GLU A 190 25.84 -14.08 -2.48
C GLU A 190 25.69 -15.11 -3.60
N ALA A 191 26.32 -16.29 -3.46
CA ALA A 191 26.22 -17.38 -4.43
C ALA A 191 24.82 -18.05 -4.47
N THR A 192 24.00 -17.86 -3.42
CA THR A 192 22.68 -18.50 -3.31
C THR A 192 21.57 -17.60 -3.87
N PHE A 193 21.76 -16.28 -3.90
CA PHE A 193 20.71 -15.33 -4.28
C PHE A 193 20.97 -14.70 -5.64
N ALA A 194 20.00 -14.75 -6.53
CA ALA A 194 20.02 -14.02 -7.78
C ALA A 194 19.58 -12.56 -7.57
N PRO A 195 20.19 -11.58 -8.27
CA PRO A 195 19.72 -10.20 -8.24
C PRO A 195 18.33 -10.10 -8.87
N VAL A 196 17.46 -9.30 -8.26
CA VAL A 196 16.11 -9.04 -8.79
C VAL A 196 16.08 -7.68 -9.46
N ASP A 197 15.50 -7.64 -10.65
CA ASP A 197 15.29 -6.40 -11.40
C ASP A 197 14.20 -5.53 -10.74
N PRO A 198 14.50 -4.27 -10.36
CA PRO A 198 13.53 -3.38 -9.75
C PRO A 198 12.36 -3.01 -10.66
N GLY A 199 12.59 -2.98 -11.98
CA GLY A 199 11.54 -2.72 -12.98
C GLY A 199 10.49 -3.83 -12.97
N LEU A 200 10.93 -5.09 -13.06
CA LEU A 200 10.06 -6.27 -12.96
C LEU A 200 9.30 -6.30 -11.64
N MET A 201 9.96 -5.92 -10.53
CA MET A 201 9.31 -5.84 -9.22
C MET A 201 8.20 -4.78 -9.18
N SER A 202 8.44 -3.60 -9.76
CA SER A 202 7.41 -2.55 -9.85
C SER A 202 6.24 -2.95 -10.74
N LEU A 203 6.53 -3.62 -11.86
CA LEU A 203 5.52 -4.10 -12.80
C LEU A 203 4.65 -5.18 -12.15
N THR A 204 5.28 -6.17 -11.52
CA THR A 204 4.57 -7.25 -10.82
C THR A 204 3.73 -6.73 -9.66
N ALA A 205 4.24 -5.79 -8.86
CA ALA A 205 3.44 -5.16 -7.80
C ALA A 205 2.22 -4.42 -8.35
N THR A 206 2.36 -3.70 -9.46
CA THR A 206 1.25 -2.96 -10.08
C THR A 206 0.16 -3.88 -10.62
N LEU A 207 0.56 -5.00 -11.24
CA LEU A 207 -0.37 -5.95 -11.84
C LEU A 207 -1.01 -6.89 -10.81
N TYR A 208 -0.25 -7.35 -9.82
CA TYR A 208 -0.68 -8.41 -8.91
C TYR A 208 -1.09 -7.93 -7.51
N ALA A 209 -0.70 -6.73 -7.05
CA ALA A 209 -1.04 -6.31 -5.68
C ALA A 209 -2.55 -6.34 -5.44
N GLY A 210 -3.34 -5.70 -6.31
CA GLY A 210 -4.80 -5.72 -6.23
C GLY A 210 -5.37 -7.14 -6.27
N PRO A 211 -5.15 -7.94 -7.33
CA PRO A 211 -5.64 -9.32 -7.39
C PRO A 211 -5.28 -10.17 -6.17
N ILE A 212 -4.05 -10.04 -5.63
CA ILE A 212 -3.64 -10.72 -4.41
C ILE A 212 -4.48 -10.25 -3.21
N PHE A 213 -4.68 -8.95 -3.02
CA PHE A 213 -5.56 -8.45 -1.96
C PHE A 213 -6.99 -8.94 -2.10
N SER A 214 -7.51 -9.03 -3.33
CA SER A 214 -8.83 -9.61 -3.58
C SER A 214 -8.90 -11.08 -3.19
N LEU A 215 -7.89 -11.87 -3.58
CA LEU A 215 -7.79 -13.28 -3.24
C LEU A 215 -7.71 -13.48 -1.73
N VAL A 216 -6.90 -12.67 -1.04
CA VAL A 216 -6.79 -12.70 0.43
C VAL A 216 -8.15 -12.39 1.06
N GLY A 217 -8.86 -11.35 0.58
CA GLY A 217 -10.16 -10.96 1.11
C GLY A 217 -11.28 -11.98 0.88
N GLN A 218 -11.18 -12.79 -0.18
CA GLN A 218 -12.20 -13.81 -0.53
C GLN A 218 -11.90 -15.20 0.02
N THR A 219 -10.74 -15.41 0.62
CA THR A 219 -10.30 -16.73 1.10
C THR A 219 -10.13 -16.74 2.61
N LYS A 220 -9.93 -17.94 3.17
CA LYS A 220 -9.62 -18.13 4.60
C LYS A 220 -8.31 -17.47 5.02
N PHE A 221 -7.50 -16.97 4.08
CA PHE A 221 -6.32 -16.17 4.39
C PHE A 221 -6.68 -14.86 5.12
N MET A 222 -7.91 -14.35 5.01
CA MET A 222 -8.34 -13.16 5.77
C MET A 222 -8.38 -13.39 7.29
N VAL A 223 -8.57 -14.63 7.76
CA VAL A 223 -8.66 -14.97 9.20
C VAL A 223 -7.42 -14.55 9.99
N PRO A 224 -6.18 -14.96 9.62
CA PRO A 224 -4.98 -14.49 10.32
C PRO A 224 -4.78 -12.97 10.24
N PHE A 225 -5.20 -12.32 9.15
CA PHE A 225 -5.17 -10.85 9.09
C PHE A 225 -6.11 -10.23 10.12
N HIS A 226 -7.35 -10.69 10.20
CA HIS A 226 -8.31 -10.19 11.20
C HIS A 226 -7.82 -10.44 12.64
N LEU A 227 -7.14 -11.56 12.89
CA LEU A 227 -6.51 -11.82 14.19
C LEU A 227 -5.41 -10.81 14.50
N LEU A 228 -4.52 -10.50 13.54
CA LEU A 228 -3.48 -9.48 13.71
C LEU A 228 -4.08 -8.08 14.00
N LEU A 229 -5.16 -7.73 13.29
CA LEU A 229 -5.86 -6.45 13.45
C LEU A 229 -6.59 -6.30 14.80
N THR A 230 -6.86 -7.41 15.49
CA THR A 230 -7.57 -7.43 16.77
C THR A 230 -6.71 -7.81 17.97
N ALA A 231 -5.51 -8.37 17.74
CA ALA A 231 -4.65 -8.90 18.79
C ALA A 231 -4.23 -7.87 19.86
N PHE A 232 -4.08 -6.60 19.47
CA PHE A 232 -3.61 -5.52 20.35
C PHE A 232 -4.74 -4.62 20.87
N LEU A 233 -6.00 -4.94 20.53
CA LEU A 233 -7.16 -4.20 20.99
C LEU A 233 -7.64 -4.68 22.37
N PRO A 234 -8.17 -3.78 23.22
CA PRO A 234 -8.88 -4.17 24.43
C PRO A 234 -10.12 -5.02 24.10
N LEU A 235 -10.42 -6.02 24.93
CA LEU A 235 -11.59 -6.91 24.77
C LEU A 235 -12.91 -6.15 24.64
N GLU A 236 -13.03 -4.98 25.30
CA GLU A 236 -14.22 -4.11 25.23
C GLU A 236 -14.47 -3.54 23.82
N LEU A 237 -13.42 -3.33 23.01
CA LEU A 237 -13.52 -2.70 21.69
C LEU A 237 -13.50 -3.70 20.52
N GLN A 238 -13.25 -4.99 20.78
CA GLN A 238 -12.97 -6.00 19.75
C GLN A 238 -14.15 -6.24 18.78
N ASN A 239 -15.38 -5.93 19.19
CA ASN A 239 -16.57 -6.04 18.33
C ASN A 239 -16.87 -4.76 17.53
N SER A 240 -16.29 -3.62 17.93
CA SER A 240 -16.62 -2.29 17.42
C SER A 240 -15.45 -1.58 16.72
N SER A 241 -14.25 -2.15 16.78
CA SER A 241 -13.05 -1.52 16.25
C SER A 241 -12.02 -2.54 15.77
N VAL A 242 -11.19 -2.11 14.84
CA VAL A 242 -10.02 -2.83 14.32
C VAL A 242 -8.81 -1.91 14.34
N ASP A 243 -7.60 -2.45 14.59
CA ASP A 243 -6.36 -1.68 14.57
C ASP A 243 -5.50 -2.09 13.38
N ALA A 244 -5.42 -1.22 12.37
CA ALA A 244 -4.69 -1.46 11.13
C ALA A 244 -3.16 -1.32 11.26
N ALA A 245 -2.69 -0.89 12.43
CA ALA A 245 -1.28 -0.85 12.79
C ALA A 245 -1.17 -1.12 14.29
N PRO A 246 -0.71 -2.31 14.72
CA PRO A 246 -0.80 -2.72 16.11
C PRO A 246 -0.17 -1.65 17.03
N GLY A 247 -1.03 -0.94 17.76
CA GLY A 247 -0.61 0.01 18.77
C GLY A 247 -0.05 -0.70 20.00
N LEU A 248 0.73 0.04 20.79
CA LEU A 248 0.99 -0.36 22.17
C LEU A 248 -0.36 -0.54 22.87
N LYS A 249 -0.52 -1.65 23.61
CA LYS A 249 -1.73 -2.02 24.34
C LYS A 249 -2.32 -0.79 25.05
N GLN A 250 -3.44 -0.26 24.53
CA GLN A 250 -4.06 0.93 25.11
C GLN A 250 -4.72 0.55 26.44
N THR A 251 -3.97 0.64 27.53
CA THR A 251 -4.54 0.72 28.88
C THR A 251 -5.21 2.08 29.01
N LYS A 252 -6.52 2.09 29.31
CA LYS A 252 -7.35 3.28 29.59
C LYS A 252 -6.50 4.39 30.24
N LEU A 253 -6.20 5.44 29.49
CA LEU A 253 -5.85 6.73 30.09
C LEU A 253 -7.16 7.39 30.48
N ARG A 254 -7.29 7.60 31.78
CA ARG A 254 -8.48 8.04 32.50
C ARG A 254 -8.87 9.47 32.17
#